data_AF-A0A315VHW2-F1
#
_entry.id   AF-A0A315VHW2-F1
#
_cell.length_a   1.000
_cell.length_b   1.000
_cell.length_c   1.000
_cell.angle_alpha   90.00
_cell.angle_beta   90.00
_cell.angle_gamma   90.00
#
_symmetry.space_group_name_H-M   'P 1'
#
loop_
_entity.id
_entity.type
_entity.pdbx_description
1 polymer ?
#
loop_
_entity_poly.entity_id
_entity_poly.type
_entity_poly.pdbx_seq_one_letter_code
_entity_poly.pdbx_strand_id
1 'polypeptide(L)'
;MARLKAFQEVAQLNADIADIVVVYIEEAHPSDGWTTTDAPYQIPKHRSLEERLSAAHLIHMEVPGCRVVADNMEDSSSAAYGAYFNRLYVLQRGTVAFQGGRGPEGYRISELRAWLDRHRKALQKTESSLALNVSPSDLGLRPIWNRFQAETLSIYVELTADRGVPAWMKDGLRP
;
A
#
# COMPACT_ATOMS: atom_id res chain seq x y z
N MET A 1 6.50 -9.81 -8.85
CA MET A 1 7.23 -10.02 -7.57
C MET A 1 8.19 -8.91 -7.16
N ALA A 2 9.11 -8.41 -8.01
CA ALA A 2 10.11 -7.40 -7.58
C ALA A 2 9.51 -6.13 -6.92
N ARG A 3 8.37 -5.64 -7.43
CA ARG A 3 7.68 -4.46 -6.89
C ARG A 3 7.05 -4.68 -5.52
N LEU A 4 6.59 -5.90 -5.26
CA LEU A 4 6.01 -6.29 -3.98
C LEU A 4 7.08 -6.37 -2.89
N LYS A 5 8.26 -6.92 -3.22
CA LYS A 5 9.43 -6.91 -2.33
C LYS A 5 9.92 -5.49 -2.03
N ALA A 6 10.05 -4.66 -3.06
CA ALA A 6 10.44 -3.25 -2.88
C ALA A 6 9.43 -2.48 -2.01
N PHE A 7 8.14 -2.80 -2.14
CA PHE A 7 7.12 -2.26 -1.25
C PHE A 7 7.31 -2.74 0.20
N GLN A 8 7.51 -4.04 0.42
CA GLN A 8 7.74 -4.61 1.74
C GLN A 8 8.92 -3.94 2.45
N GLU A 9 10.02 -3.70 1.73
CA GLU A 9 11.18 -2.99 2.29
C GLU A 9 10.81 -1.56 2.74
N VAL A 10 10.07 -0.81 1.92
CA VAL A 10 9.59 0.53 2.31
C VAL A 10 8.66 0.45 3.51
N ALA A 11 7.74 -0.51 3.52
CA ALA A 11 6.81 -0.73 4.62
C ALA A 11 7.55 -1.00 5.93
N GLN A 12 8.48 -1.96 5.95
CA GLN A 12 9.23 -2.33 7.13
C GLN A 12 10.09 -1.19 7.68
N LEU A 13 10.71 -0.39 6.80
CA LEU A 13 11.51 0.78 7.19
C LEU A 13 10.69 1.93 7.78
N ASN A 14 9.35 1.89 7.67
CA ASN A 14 8.45 2.95 8.12
C ASN A 14 7.38 2.44 9.09
N ALA A 15 7.51 1.22 9.61
CA ALA A 15 6.56 0.62 10.55
C ALA A 15 6.49 1.34 11.92
N ASP A 16 7.48 2.18 12.24
CA ASP A 16 7.50 3.05 13.42
C ASP A 16 6.60 4.29 13.27
N ILE A 17 6.26 4.68 12.03
CA ILE A 17 5.48 5.89 11.73
C ILE A 17 4.22 5.63 10.89
N ALA A 18 4.00 4.39 10.44
CA ALA A 18 2.89 4.04 9.58
C ALA A 18 2.41 2.60 9.83
N ASP A 19 1.09 2.43 9.82
CA ASP A 19 0.46 1.13 9.65
C ASP A 19 0.46 0.74 8.16
N ILE A 20 0.69 -0.54 7.87
CA ILE A 20 0.78 -1.04 6.50
C ILE A 20 -0.34 -2.03 6.21
N VAL A 21 -1.11 -1.75 5.15
CA VAL A 21 -2.19 -2.60 4.66
C VAL A 21 -2.03 -2.85 3.17
N VAL A 22 -2.02 -4.13 2.80
CA VAL A 22 -2.14 -4.58 1.41
C VAL A 22 -3.57 -5.07 1.21
N VAL A 23 -4.24 -4.58 0.19
CA VAL A 23 -5.57 -5.01 -0.23
C VAL A 23 -5.46 -5.79 -1.51
N TYR A 24 -5.85 -7.05 -1.45
CA TYR A 24 -5.92 -7.93 -2.60
C TYR A 24 -7.19 -7.68 -3.38
N ILE A 25 -7.08 -7.49 -4.70
CA ILE A 25 -8.19 -7.09 -5.57
C ILE A 25 -8.43 -8.09 -6.70
N GLU A 26 -9.39 -7.80 -7.57
CA GLU A 26 -9.66 -8.61 -8.77
C GLU A 26 -8.39 -8.81 -9.62
N GLU A 27 -8.23 -10.02 -10.17
CA GLU A 27 -7.11 -10.31 -11.06
C GLU A 27 -7.12 -9.43 -12.30
N ALA A 28 -6.02 -8.73 -12.58
CA ALA A 28 -5.86 -8.05 -13.87
C ALA A 28 -5.78 -9.04 -15.04
N HIS A 29 -5.24 -10.23 -14.79
CA HIS A 29 -4.96 -11.26 -15.79
C HIS A 29 -5.39 -12.65 -15.28
N PRO A 30 -6.71 -12.91 -15.17
CA PRO A 30 -7.20 -14.19 -14.69
C PRO A 30 -6.85 -15.34 -15.65
N SER A 31 -6.55 -16.52 -15.11
CA SER A 31 -6.11 -17.69 -15.87
C SER A 31 -7.20 -18.31 -16.76
N ASP A 32 -8.48 -18.03 -16.48
CA ASP A 32 -9.64 -18.44 -17.28
C ASP A 32 -10.15 -17.32 -18.21
N GLY A 33 -9.37 -16.24 -18.37
CA GLY A 33 -9.62 -15.14 -19.31
C GLY A 33 -8.70 -15.14 -20.54
N TRP A 34 -8.52 -13.97 -21.16
CA TRP A 34 -7.50 -13.76 -22.20
C TRP A 34 -6.11 -13.88 -21.56
N THR A 35 -5.47 -15.04 -21.73
CA THR A 35 -4.28 -15.40 -20.97
C THR A 35 -2.97 -15.30 -21.75
N THR A 36 -1.93 -14.96 -20.99
CA THR A 36 -0.54 -15.36 -21.25
C THR A 36 -0.13 -16.34 -20.14
N THR A 37 0.46 -17.48 -20.50
CA THR A 37 0.70 -18.65 -19.63
C THR A 37 1.85 -18.55 -18.62
N ASP A 38 2.74 -17.56 -18.73
CA ASP A 38 3.96 -17.46 -17.91
C ASP A 38 3.83 -16.63 -16.59
N ALA A 39 2.63 -16.51 -16.01
CA ALA A 39 2.42 -15.74 -14.78
C ALA A 39 2.88 -16.56 -13.58
N PRO A 40 3.49 -15.93 -12.55
CA PRO A 40 4.02 -16.66 -11.40
C PRO A 40 2.92 -17.42 -10.65
N TYR A 41 1.69 -16.92 -10.70
CA TYR A 41 0.50 -17.64 -10.26
C TYR A 41 -0.51 -17.68 -11.40
N GLN A 42 -1.20 -18.81 -11.52
CA GLN A 42 -2.29 -19.03 -12.48
C GLN A 42 -3.61 -19.04 -11.71
N ILE A 43 -4.13 -17.84 -11.42
CA ILE A 43 -5.32 -17.64 -10.59
C ILE A 43 -6.51 -17.33 -11.51
N PRO A 44 -7.61 -18.11 -11.47
CA PRO A 44 -8.80 -17.80 -12.26
C PRO A 44 -9.50 -16.57 -11.71
N LYS A 45 -10.44 -16.01 -12.48
CA LYS A 45 -11.30 -14.94 -11.98
C LYS A 45 -12.08 -15.45 -10.76
N HIS A 46 -11.97 -14.73 -9.64
CA HIS A 46 -12.67 -15.07 -8.41
C HIS A 46 -14.19 -15.02 -8.61
N ARG A 47 -14.87 -16.09 -8.21
CA ARG A 47 -16.32 -16.26 -8.23
C ARG A 47 -16.93 -16.20 -6.83
N SER A 48 -16.08 -16.29 -5.80
CA SER A 48 -16.48 -16.14 -4.40
C SER A 48 -15.38 -15.45 -3.58
N LEU A 49 -15.76 -15.01 -2.38
CA LEU A 49 -14.82 -14.38 -1.46
C LEU A 49 -13.74 -15.37 -0.99
N GLU A 50 -14.08 -16.64 -0.82
CA GLU A 50 -13.15 -17.70 -0.44
C GLU A 50 -12.03 -17.90 -1.47
N GLU A 51 -12.36 -17.83 -2.75
CA GLU A 51 -11.37 -17.89 -3.82
C GLU A 51 -10.44 -16.68 -3.78
N ARG A 52 -11.00 -15.48 -3.60
CA ARG A 52 -10.22 -14.24 -3.48
C ARG A 52 -9.33 -14.22 -2.23
N LEU A 53 -9.83 -14.72 -1.10
CA LEU A 53 -9.05 -14.87 0.14
C LEU A 53 -7.92 -15.90 -0.02
N SER A 54 -8.17 -16.98 -0.76
CA SER A 54 -7.13 -17.97 -1.07
C SER A 54 -6.00 -17.36 -1.88
N ALA A 55 -6.32 -16.52 -2.86
CA ALA A 55 -5.35 -15.76 -3.64
C ALA A 55 -4.61 -14.70 -2.80
N ALA A 56 -5.33 -13.95 -1.95
CA ALA A 56 -4.74 -13.00 -1.01
C ALA A 56 -3.75 -13.66 -0.03
N HIS A 57 -4.02 -14.91 0.37
CA HIS A 57 -3.12 -15.67 1.23
C HIS A 57 -1.77 -15.96 0.54
N LEU A 58 -1.75 -16.19 -0.77
CA LEU A 58 -0.50 -16.31 -1.52
C LEU A 58 0.34 -15.03 -1.43
N ILE A 59 -0.28 -13.86 -1.53
CA ILE A 59 0.40 -12.58 -1.34
C ILE A 59 0.88 -12.40 0.09
N HIS A 60 0.09 -12.80 1.08
CA HIS A 60 0.51 -12.74 2.49
C HIS A 60 1.81 -13.52 2.74
N MET A 61 1.98 -14.68 2.11
CA MET A 61 3.20 -15.47 2.18
C MET A 61 4.41 -14.76 1.55
N GLU A 62 4.20 -13.91 0.55
CA GLU A 62 5.25 -13.14 -0.12
C GLU A 62 5.66 -11.86 0.63
N VAL A 63 4.78 -11.32 1.49
CA VAL A 63 5.05 -10.11 2.28
C VAL A 63 4.86 -10.34 3.79
N PRO A 64 5.68 -11.20 4.42
CA PRO A 64 5.60 -11.42 5.85
C PRO A 64 5.74 -10.10 6.63
N GLY A 65 4.89 -9.95 7.65
CA GLY A 65 4.81 -8.76 8.49
C GLY A 65 3.89 -7.65 7.97
N CYS A 66 3.39 -7.73 6.73
CA CYS A 66 2.36 -6.83 6.24
C CYS A 66 0.96 -7.39 6.52
N ARG A 67 0.03 -6.53 6.95
CA ARG A 67 -1.39 -6.92 7.04
C ARG A 67 -1.94 -7.02 5.61
N VAL A 68 -2.41 -8.21 5.23
CA VAL A 68 -3.08 -8.44 3.94
C VAL A 68 -4.56 -8.66 4.20
N VAL A 69 -5.40 -7.95 3.46
CA VAL A 69 -6.86 -8.11 3.42
C VAL A 69 -7.29 -8.27 1.96
N ALA A 70 -8.51 -8.72 1.71
CA ALA A 70 -9.08 -8.77 0.36
C ALA A 70 -10.22 -7.75 0.25
N ASP A 71 -10.37 -7.15 -0.94
CA ASP A 71 -11.57 -6.38 -1.27
C ASP A 71 -12.79 -7.29 -1.36
N ASN A 72 -13.99 -6.74 -1.16
CA ASN A 72 -15.22 -7.51 -1.32
C ASN A 72 -15.49 -7.86 -2.78
N MET A 73 -16.43 -8.77 -3.01
CA MET A 73 -16.73 -9.24 -4.37
C MET A 73 -17.40 -8.17 -5.25
N GLU A 74 -17.88 -7.07 -4.67
CA GLU A 74 -18.37 -5.88 -5.35
C GLU A 74 -17.26 -4.89 -5.76
N ASP A 75 -15.99 -5.19 -5.45
CA ASP A 75 -14.80 -4.36 -5.73
C ASP A 75 -14.94 -2.93 -5.20
N SER A 76 -15.55 -2.78 -4.01
CA SER A 76 -15.92 -1.48 -3.46
C SER A 76 -14.71 -0.61 -3.13
N SER A 77 -13.60 -1.20 -2.70
CA SER A 77 -12.38 -0.46 -2.40
C SER A 77 -11.70 -0.04 -3.71
N SER A 78 -11.56 -0.95 -4.66
CA SER A 78 -11.02 -0.64 -5.99
C SER A 78 -11.83 0.46 -6.71
N ALA A 79 -13.16 0.45 -6.57
CA ALA A 79 -14.03 1.50 -7.10
C ALA A 79 -13.82 2.85 -6.39
N ALA A 80 -13.80 2.86 -5.05
CA ALA A 80 -13.66 4.08 -4.24
C ALA A 80 -12.30 4.76 -4.45
N TYR A 81 -11.23 3.97 -4.62
CA TYR A 81 -9.87 4.47 -4.80
C TYR A 81 -9.43 4.49 -6.28
N GLY A 82 -10.26 4.01 -7.22
CA GLY A 82 -9.91 3.94 -8.64
C GLY A 82 -8.61 3.19 -8.88
N ALA A 83 -8.49 2.01 -8.26
CA ALA A 83 -7.22 1.30 -8.05
C ALA A 83 -7.14 -0.07 -8.75
N TYR A 84 -7.97 -0.29 -9.77
CA TYR A 84 -7.83 -1.37 -10.73
C TYR A 84 -6.38 -1.55 -11.19
N PHE A 85 -5.92 -2.81 -11.28
CA PHE A 85 -4.53 -3.27 -11.42
C PHE A 85 -3.69 -3.16 -10.13
N ASN A 86 -3.13 -1.99 -9.86
CA ASN A 86 -2.38 -1.74 -8.65
C ASN A 86 -2.30 -0.25 -8.40
N ARG A 87 -2.23 0.13 -7.12
CA ARG A 87 -2.11 1.52 -6.73
C ARG A 87 -1.55 1.68 -5.32
N LEU A 88 -0.83 2.78 -5.11
CA LEU A 88 -0.26 3.16 -3.83
C LEU A 88 -1.01 4.35 -3.26
N TYR A 89 -1.32 4.29 -1.97
CA TYR A 89 -1.96 5.36 -1.23
C TYR A 89 -1.29 5.56 0.12
N VAL A 90 -1.32 6.80 0.59
CA VAL A 90 -1.09 7.11 2.00
C VAL A 90 -2.29 7.87 2.52
N LEU A 91 -2.91 7.33 3.56
CA LEU A 91 -4.02 7.93 4.28
C LEU A 91 -3.49 8.53 5.57
N GLN A 92 -3.76 9.81 5.81
CA GLN A 92 -3.46 10.48 7.07
C GLN A 92 -4.72 11.14 7.59
N ARG A 93 -5.11 10.82 8.84
CA ARG A 93 -6.34 11.37 9.47
C ARG A 93 -7.59 11.21 8.59
N GLY A 94 -7.75 10.06 7.95
CA GLY A 94 -8.89 9.76 7.08
C GLY A 94 -8.89 10.50 5.73
N THR A 95 -7.80 11.18 5.38
CA THR A 95 -7.66 11.90 4.11
C THR A 95 -6.53 11.32 3.26
N VAL A 96 -6.68 11.37 1.93
CA VAL A 96 -5.63 10.93 1.00
C VAL A 96 -4.50 11.96 0.99
N ALA A 97 -3.37 11.62 1.59
CA ALA A 97 -2.19 12.47 1.67
C ALA A 97 -1.16 12.17 0.56
N PHE A 98 -1.23 10.97 -0.02
CA PHE A 98 -0.50 10.56 -1.22
C PHE A 98 -1.37 9.64 -2.06
N GLN A 99 -1.33 9.83 -3.37
CA GLN A 99 -1.97 8.98 -4.36
C GLN A 99 -0.98 8.70 -5.49
N GLY A 100 -0.63 7.43 -5.67
CA GLY A 100 0.19 6.97 -6.77
C GLY A 100 -0.50 7.11 -8.12
N GLY A 101 0.32 7.15 -9.18
CA GLY A 101 -0.15 7.09 -10.55
C GLY A 101 -0.96 5.82 -10.82
N ARG A 102 -1.75 5.84 -11.91
CA ARG A 102 -2.58 4.70 -12.30
C ARG A 102 -1.77 3.60 -12.99
N GLY A 103 -2.16 2.36 -12.72
CA GLY A 103 -1.62 1.18 -13.39
C GLY A 103 -0.13 0.94 -13.08
N PRO A 104 0.47 -0.06 -13.73
CA PRO A 104 1.78 -0.52 -13.29
C PRO A 104 2.91 0.48 -13.60
N GLU A 105 2.76 1.45 -14.52
CA GLU A 105 3.73 2.55 -14.69
C GLU A 105 3.62 3.62 -13.59
N GLY A 106 2.45 3.74 -12.97
CA GLY A 106 2.18 4.63 -11.85
C GLY A 106 2.54 4.05 -10.48
N TYR A 107 2.80 2.73 -10.42
CA TYR A 107 3.26 2.04 -9.21
C TYR A 107 4.73 2.38 -8.88
N ARG A 108 4.94 3.60 -8.38
CA ARG A 108 6.27 4.16 -8.15
C ARG A 108 6.61 4.16 -6.67
N ILE A 109 7.31 3.11 -6.25
CA ILE A 109 7.82 2.96 -4.88
C ILE A 109 8.76 4.11 -4.49
N SER A 110 9.49 4.68 -5.45
CA SER A 110 10.33 5.86 -5.23
C SER A 110 9.54 7.09 -4.79
N GLU A 111 8.34 7.31 -5.34
CA GLU A 111 7.49 8.44 -4.99
C GLU A 111 6.89 8.25 -3.59
N LEU A 112 6.45 7.03 -3.25
CA LEU A 112 6.01 6.66 -1.91
C LEU A 112 7.13 6.88 -0.88
N ARG A 113 8.35 6.38 -1.17
CA ARG A 113 9.52 6.56 -0.30
C ARG A 113 9.82 8.04 -0.08
N ALA A 114 9.85 8.84 -1.14
CA ALA A 114 10.09 10.28 -1.04
C ALA A 114 9.02 10.99 -0.19
N TRP A 115 7.77 10.54 -0.26
CA TRP A 115 6.69 11.07 0.59
C TRP A 115 6.93 10.72 2.06
N LEU A 116 7.21 9.45 2.38
CA LEU A 116 7.46 8.98 3.74
C LEU A 116 8.69 9.65 4.38
N ASP A 117 9.76 9.86 3.60
CA ASP A 117 10.95 10.56 4.07
C ASP A 117 10.64 12.02 4.44
N ARG A 118 9.81 12.72 3.65
CA ARG A 118 9.36 14.08 3.99
C ARG A 118 8.49 14.07 5.24
N HIS A 119 7.59 13.09 5.36
CA HIS A 119 6.72 12.96 6.52
C HIS A 119 7.53 12.74 7.82
N ARG A 120 8.49 11.79 7.80
CA ARG A 120 9.38 11.54 8.95
C ARG A 120 10.15 12.80 9.37
N LYS A 121 10.71 13.54 8.40
CA LYS A 121 11.40 14.81 8.69
C LYS A 121 10.49 15.85 9.33
N ALA A 122 9.22 15.91 8.91
CA ALA A 122 8.23 16.82 9.50
C ALA A 122 7.89 16.43 10.95
N LEU A 123 7.77 15.12 11.25
CA LEU A 123 7.58 14.62 12.61
C LEU A 123 8.75 15.01 13.52
N GLN A 124 9.99 14.76 13.09
CA GLN A 124 11.20 15.11 13.85
C GLN A 124 11.34 16.61 14.12
N LYS A 125 10.99 17.45 13.13
CA LYS A 125 10.97 18.91 13.30
C LYS A 125 9.93 19.35 14.32
N THR A 126 8.76 18.73 14.32
CA THR A 126 7.67 19.01 15.26
C THR A 126 8.09 18.64 16.68
N GLU A 127 8.65 17.44 16.88
CA GLU A 127 9.18 17.01 18.18
C GLU A 127 10.28 17.94 18.70
N SER A 128 11.21 18.35 17.84
CA SER A 128 12.30 19.27 18.20
C SER A 128 11.75 20.65 18.60
N SER A 129 10.75 21.17 17.87
CA SER A 129 10.13 22.45 18.19
C SER A 129 9.31 22.41 19.48
N LEU A 130 8.65 21.29 19.77
CA LEU A 130 7.93 21.07 21.03
C LEU A 130 8.92 20.97 22.20
N ALA A 131 10.03 20.24 22.03
CA ALA A 131 11.06 20.11 23.05
C ALA A 131 11.74 21.45 23.41
N LEU A 132 11.90 22.35 22.43
CA LEU A 132 12.45 23.70 22.66
C LEU A 132 11.49 24.65 23.38
N ASN A 133 10.18 24.39 23.32
CA ASN A 133 9.14 25.21 23.93
C ASN A 133 8.71 24.73 25.33
N VAL A 134 9.34 23.69 25.87
CA VAL A 134 9.06 23.16 27.22
C VAL A 134 10.04 23.79 28.21
N SER A 135 9.51 24.52 29.20
CA SER A 135 10.33 25.08 30.30
C SER A 135 10.82 23.95 31.21
N PRO A 136 12.03 24.03 31.80
CA PRO A 136 12.50 23.05 32.80
C PRO A 136 11.54 22.84 33.98
N SER A 137 10.67 23.83 34.28
CA SER A 137 9.60 23.73 35.28
C SER A 137 8.45 22.79 34.90
N ASP A 138 8.28 22.51 33.60
CA ASP A 138 7.19 21.68 33.06
C ASP A 138 7.57 20.19 32.97
N LEU A 139 8.82 19.84 33.35
CA LEU A 139 9.34 18.48 33.37
C LEU A 139 8.89 17.68 34.62
N GLY A 140 8.07 18.28 35.48
CA GLY A 140 7.37 17.58 36.55
C GLY A 140 6.22 16.73 35.99
N LEU A 141 6.44 15.42 35.90
CA LEU A 141 5.39 14.39 35.78
C LEU A 141 4.56 14.42 34.48
N ARG A 142 5.19 14.49 33.31
CA ARG A 142 4.52 14.04 32.08
C ARG A 142 4.89 12.59 31.79
N PRO A 143 3.97 11.63 31.96
CA PRO A 143 4.25 10.24 31.64
C PRO A 143 4.43 10.10 30.12
N ILE A 144 5.22 9.10 29.75
CA ILE A 144 5.75 8.79 28.40
C ILE A 144 4.62 8.49 27.36
N TRP A 145 3.35 8.66 27.75
CA TRP A 145 2.14 8.37 26.96
C TRP A 145 1.88 9.31 25.78
N ASN A 146 2.55 10.47 25.67
CA ASN A 146 2.38 11.35 24.50
C ASN A 146 3.01 10.82 23.20
N ARG A 147 3.61 9.61 23.22
CA ARG A 147 4.10 8.93 22.01
C ARG A 147 2.98 8.27 21.18
N PHE A 148 1.75 8.19 21.67
CA PHE A 148 0.67 7.38 21.05
C PHE A 148 -0.62 8.13 20.71
N GLN A 149 -0.53 9.37 20.19
CA GLN A 149 -1.64 10.00 19.45
C GLN A 149 -1.20 10.57 18.11
N ALA A 150 -0.21 9.95 17.46
CA ALA A 150 0.04 10.22 16.05
C ALA A 150 -1.09 9.56 15.24
N GLU A 151 -2.12 10.36 14.96
CA GLU A 151 -2.70 10.49 13.62
C GLU A 151 -2.34 9.32 12.69
N THR A 152 -3.10 8.22 12.77
CA THR A 152 -2.76 6.98 12.08
C THR A 152 -2.48 7.25 10.60
N LEU A 153 -1.23 6.99 10.21
CA LEU A 153 -0.80 6.99 8.84
C LEU A 153 -0.96 5.56 8.32
N SER A 154 -1.85 5.33 7.36
CA SER A 154 -2.03 4.01 6.75
C SER A 154 -1.49 4.02 5.33
N ILE A 155 -0.51 3.18 5.05
CA ILE A 155 -0.05 2.91 3.69
C ILE A 155 -0.96 1.82 3.12
N TYR A 156 -1.67 2.16 2.06
CA TYR A 156 -2.66 1.31 1.42
C TYR A 156 -2.17 0.94 0.03
N VAL A 157 -2.10 -0.36 -0.24
CA VAL A 157 -1.58 -0.89 -1.51
C VAL A 157 -2.53 -1.91 -2.08
N GLU A 158 -3.07 -1.63 -3.27
CA GLU A 158 -3.88 -2.60 -4.01
C GLU A 158 -3.02 -3.40 -4.98
N LEU A 159 -3.21 -4.73 -4.97
CA LEU A 159 -2.47 -5.66 -5.83
C LEU A 159 -3.39 -6.77 -6.34
N THR A 160 -3.21 -7.11 -7.60
CA THR A 160 -3.47 -8.43 -8.21
C THR A 160 -2.16 -9.19 -8.36
N ALA A 161 -2.23 -10.50 -8.60
CA ALA A 161 -1.11 -11.31 -9.10
C ALA A 161 -0.68 -10.90 -10.52
N ASP A 162 -0.36 -9.62 -10.74
CA ASP A 162 -0.02 -9.06 -12.04
C ASP A 162 1.47 -9.20 -12.39
N ARG A 163 1.73 -9.57 -13.64
CA ARG A 163 3.03 -9.44 -14.33
C ARG A 163 3.06 -8.03 -14.92
N GLY A 164 3.92 -7.16 -14.38
CA GLY A 164 4.03 -5.77 -14.85
C GLY A 164 3.87 -5.57 -16.37
N VAL A 165 3.22 -4.46 -16.74
CA VAL A 165 2.68 -4.08 -18.07
C VAL A 165 3.17 -4.92 -19.29
N PRO A 166 2.26 -5.63 -19.99
CA PRO A 166 2.55 -6.24 -21.29
C PRO A 166 3.04 -5.22 -22.33
N ALA A 167 3.99 -5.62 -23.18
CA ALA A 167 4.64 -4.73 -24.15
C ALA A 167 3.67 -3.99 -25.09
N TRP A 168 2.57 -4.63 -25.50
CA TRP A 168 1.57 -4.05 -26.43
C TRP A 168 0.73 -2.93 -25.80
N MET A 169 0.65 -2.85 -24.47
CA MET A 169 -0.10 -1.81 -23.76
C MET A 169 0.68 -0.50 -23.66
N LYS A 170 1.98 -0.50 -24.01
CA LYS A 170 2.84 0.69 -24.08
C LYS A 170 2.58 1.54 -25.32
N ASP A 171 1.96 0.95 -26.34
CA ASP A 171 1.73 1.60 -27.64
C ASP A 171 0.35 2.26 -27.76
N GLY A 172 -0.43 2.31 -26.67
CA GLY A 172 -1.66 3.12 -26.60
C GLY A 172 -2.80 2.68 -27.53
N LEU A 173 -2.65 1.60 -28.28
CA LEU A 173 -3.69 1.07 -29.17
C LEU A 173 -4.44 -0.05 -28.45
N ARG A 174 -5.70 0.24 -28.08
CA ARG A 174 -6.67 -0.80 -27.76
C ARG A 174 -7.19 -1.42 -29.07
N PRO A 175 -7.45 -2.74 -29.13
CA PRO A 175 -8.47 -3.26 -30.01
C PRO A 175 -9.87 -2.84 -29.54
#